data_AF-A0A9E1P2N7-F1
#
_entry.id   AF-A0A9E1P2N7-F1
#
_cell.length_a   1.000
_cell.length_b   1.000
_cell.length_c   1.000
_cell.angle_alpha   90.00
_cell.angle_beta   90.00
_cell.angle_gamma   90.00
#
_symmetry.space_group_name_H-M   'P 1'
#
loop_
_entity.id
_entity.type
_entity.pdbx_description
1 polymer ?
#
loop_
_entity_poly.entity_id
_entity_poly.type
_entity_poly.pdbx_seq_one_letter_code
_entity_poly.pdbx_strand_id
1 'polypeptide(L)' 'IERAQQSLNKATELGHAWSVTPTLIDAAEAELAARRPDAALVAAQRALVTANAAIAQAKSEQSAWQARVPSQQP' A
#
# COMPACT_ATOMS: atom_id res chain seq x y z
N ILE A 1 1.21 -9.19 -8.35
CA ILE A 1 2.47 -8.63 -7.81
C ILE A 1 2.65 -7.19 -8.29
N GLU A 2 2.72 -6.94 -9.61
CA GLU A 2 2.88 -5.58 -10.17
C GLU A 2 1.92 -4.52 -9.59
N ARG A 3 0.62 -4.81 -9.52
CA ARG A 3 -0.37 -3.90 -8.90
C ARG A 3 -0.06 -3.57 -7.43
N ALA A 4 0.42 -4.56 -6.66
CA ALA A 4 0.81 -4.33 -5.28
C ALA A 4 2.06 -3.43 -5.18
N GLN A 5 3.01 -3.61 -6.10
CA GLN A 5 4.20 -2.75 -6.20
C GLN A 5 3.83 -1.31 -6.58
N GLN A 6 2.91 -1.12 -7.53
CA GLN A 6 2.39 0.20 -7.90
C GLN A 6 1.73 0.91 -6.70
N SER A 7 0.87 0.19 -5.95
CA SER A 7 0.25 0.74 -4.75
C SER A 7 1.28 1.01 -3.64
N LEU A 8 2.29 0.16 -3.47
CA LEU A 8 3.39 0.40 -2.53
C LEU A 8 4.14 1.68 -2.88
N ASN A 9 4.53 1.85 -4.15
CA ASN A 9 5.20 3.07 -4.61
C ASN A 9 4.33 4.31 -4.33
N LYS A 10 3.01 4.21 -4.55
CA LYS A 10 2.10 5.31 -4.23
C LYS A 10 2.01 5.59 -2.73
N ALA A 11 1.96 4.56 -1.89
CA ALA A 11 1.99 4.72 -0.44
C ALA A 11 3.31 5.37 0.03
N THR A 12 4.44 5.03 -0.61
CA THR A 12 5.76 5.62 -0.34
C THR A 12 5.80 7.10 -0.71
N GLU A 13 5.30 7.48 -1.89
CA GLU A 13 5.17 8.89 -2.30
C GLU A 13 4.35 9.71 -1.31
N LEU A 14 3.34 9.09 -0.69
CA LEU A 14 2.50 9.73 0.32
C LEU A 14 3.15 9.73 1.72
N GLY A 15 4.27 9.04 1.93
CA GLY A 15 4.93 8.92 3.24
C GLY A 15 4.25 7.92 4.20
N HIS A 16 3.38 7.04 3.69
CA HIS A 16 2.58 6.10 4.48
C HIS A 16 2.83 4.63 4.14
N ALA A 17 3.92 4.29 3.45
CA ALA A 17 4.24 2.90 3.15
C ALA A 17 4.48 2.07 4.43
N TRP A 18 3.65 1.06 4.65
CA TRP A 18 3.81 0.14 5.77
C TRP A 18 4.85 -0.94 5.44
N SER A 19 5.72 -1.25 6.41
CA SER A 19 6.85 -2.18 6.25
C SER A 19 6.45 -3.61 5.90
N VAL A 20 5.23 -4.03 6.20
CA VAL A 20 4.73 -5.37 5.87
C VAL A 20 4.42 -5.55 4.38
N THR A 21 4.16 -4.46 3.64
CA THR A 21 3.77 -4.54 2.22
C THR A 21 4.90 -5.12 1.34
N PRO A 22 6.16 -4.65 1.42
CA PRO A 22 7.28 -5.30 0.74
C PRO A 22 7.42 -6.79 1.09
N THR A 23 7.30 -7.17 2.36
CA THR A 23 7.40 -8.57 2.79
C THR A 23 6.36 -9.47 2.14
N LEU A 24 5.14 -8.97 1.93
CA LEU A 24 4.08 -9.71 1.23
C LEU A 24 4.34 -9.81 -0.28
N ILE A 25 5.01 -8.81 -0.87
CA ILE A 25 5.47 -8.85 -2.27
C ILE A 25 6.56 -9.92 -2.43
N ASP A 26 7.58 -9.89 -1.58
CA ASP A 26 8.67 -10.88 -1.57
C ASP A 26 8.11 -12.31 -1.40
N ALA A 27 7.13 -12.49 -0.50
CA ALA A 27 6.45 -13.77 -0.32
C ALA A 27 5.71 -14.22 -1.59
N ALA A 28 5.04 -13.30 -2.29
CA ALA A 28 4.34 -13.63 -3.53
C ALA A 28 5.32 -14.06 -4.63
N GLU A 29 6.46 -13.39 -4.75
CA GLU A 29 7.52 -13.74 -5.70
C GLU A 29 8.15 -15.10 -5.37
N ALA A 30 8.41 -15.38 -4.09
CA ALA A 30 8.93 -16.66 -3.63
C ALA A 30 7.98 -17.82 -3.94
N GLU A 31 6.67 -17.65 -3.73
CA GLU A 31 5.67 -18.68 -4.05
C GLU A 31 5.55 -18.91 -5.58
N LEU A 32 5.68 -17.86 -6.41
CA LEU A 32 5.76 -18.03 -7.86
C LEU A 32 6.99 -18.82 -8.27
N ALA A 33 8.16 -18.50 -7.70
CA ALA A 33 9.40 -19.24 -7.95
C ALA A 33 9.29 -20.71 -7.52
N ALA A 34 8.55 -20.98 -6.45
CA ALA A 34 8.23 -22.32 -5.97
C ALA A 34 7.14 -23.05 -6.77
N ARG A 35 6.63 -22.46 -7.88
CA ARG A 35 5.53 -22.98 -8.71
C ARG A 35 4.23 -23.21 -7.93
N ARG A 36 3.95 -22.34 -6.96
CA ARG A 36 2.73 -22.34 -6.13
C ARG A 36 1.87 -21.11 -6.46
N PRO A 37 1.19 -21.09 -7.61
CA PRO A 37 0.49 -19.89 -8.11
C PRO A 37 -0.66 -19.44 -7.19
N ASP A 38 -1.35 -20.36 -6.52
CA ASP A 38 -2.44 -20.01 -5.60
C ASP A 38 -1.91 -19.29 -4.35
N ALA A 39 -0.82 -19.79 -3.78
CA ALA A 39 -0.17 -19.15 -2.63
C ALA A 39 0.41 -17.78 -3.01
N ALA A 40 1.02 -17.68 -4.19
CA ALA A 40 1.50 -16.41 -4.74
C ALA A 40 0.36 -15.40 -4.93
N LEU A 41 -0.79 -15.84 -5.45
CA LEU A 41 -1.95 -14.98 -5.63
C LEU A 41 -2.45 -14.45 -4.28
N VAL A 42 -2.55 -15.31 -3.27
CA VAL A 42 -2.97 -14.90 -1.91
C VAL A 42 -2.00 -13.88 -1.32
N ALA A 43 -0.69 -14.11 -1.41
CA ALA A 43 0.33 -13.18 -0.92
C ALA A 43 0.27 -11.82 -1.66
N ALA A 44 0.14 -11.86 -2.99
CA ALA A 44 0.01 -10.65 -3.81
C ALA A 44 -1.27 -9.86 -3.52
N GLN A 45 -2.39 -10.53 -3.28
CA GLN A 45 -3.65 -9.90 -2.90
C GLN A 45 -3.55 -9.24 -1.52
N ARG A 46 -2.92 -9.92 -0.56
CA ARG A 46 -2.66 -9.33 0.77
C ARG A 46 -1.80 -8.08 0.64
N ALA A 47 -0.70 -8.15 -0.12
CA ALA A 47 0.16 -6.99 -0.38
C ALA A 47 -0.63 -5.82 -0.99
N LEU A 48 -1.49 -6.10 -1.99
CA LEU A 48 -2.31 -5.08 -2.64
C LEU A 48 -3.31 -4.44 -1.67
N VAL A 49 -4.02 -5.25 -0.87
CA VAL A 49 -4.98 -4.75 0.13
C VAL A 49 -4.26 -3.86 1.15
N THR A 50 -3.11 -4.30 1.65
CA THR A 50 -2.34 -3.55 2.64
C THR A 50 -1.81 -2.23 2.07
N ALA A 51 -1.26 -2.24 0.86
CA ALA A 51 -0.81 -1.03 0.19
C ALA A 51 -1.96 -0.02 -0.03
N ASN A 52 -3.14 -0.50 -0.44
CA ASN A 52 -4.31 0.36 -0.63
C ASN A 52 -4.85 0.91 0.69
N ALA A 53 -4.80 0.14 1.78
CA ALA A 53 -5.18 0.61 3.11
C ALA A 53 -4.25 1.74 3.59
N ALA A 54 -2.95 1.61 3.37
CA ALA A 54 -1.96 2.66 3.64
C ALA A 54 -2.27 3.95 2.86
N ILE A 55 -2.58 3.85 1.56
CA ILE A 55 -3.00 4.99 0.74
C ILE A 55 -4.29 5.63 1.29
N ALA A 56 -5.28 4.82 1.69
CA ALA A 56 -6.54 5.32 2.22
C ALA A 56 -6.33 6.08 3.54
N GLN A 57 -5.48 5.56 4.42
CA GLN A 57 -5.10 6.26 5.65
C GLN A 57 -4.40 7.58 5.35
N ALA A 58 -3.42 7.61 4.44
CA ALA A 58 -2.73 8.83 4.04
C ALA A 58 -3.70 9.93 3.59
N LYS A 59 -4.67 9.58 2.73
CA LYS A 59 -5.69 10.50 2.25
C LYS A 59 -6.59 11.01 3.38
N SER A 60 -7.02 10.11 4.27
CA SER A 60 -7.83 10.47 5.43
C SER A 60 -7.11 11.48 6.34
N GLU A 61 -5.83 11.23 6.63
CA GLU A 61 -5.02 12.13 7.44
C GLU A 61 -4.78 13.48 6.77
N GLN A 62 -4.53 13.50 5.46
CA GLN A 62 -4.40 14.74 4.68
C GLN A 62 -5.69 15.58 4.73
N SER A 63 -6.85 14.96 4.51
CA SER A 63 -8.14 15.65 4.60
C SER A 63 -8.43 16.15 6.02
N ALA A 64 -8.14 15.36 7.05
CA ALA A 64 -8.29 15.76 8.44
C ALA A 64 -7.38 16.93 8.80
N TRP A 65 -6.15 16.98 8.28
CA TRP A 65 -5.25 18.11 8.46
C TRP A 65 -5.78 19.37 7.76
N GLN A 66 -6.21 19.27 6.50
CA GLN A 66 -6.77 20.39 5.75
C GLN A 66 -8.00 21.01 6.44
N ALA A 67 -8.88 20.18 7.01
CA ALA A 67 -10.04 20.65 7.77
C ALA A 67 -9.68 21.39 9.07
N ARG A 68 -8.49 21.13 9.64
CA ARG A 68 -8.01 21.75 10.88
C ARG A 68 -7.25 23.05 10.65
N VAL A 69 -6.67 23.26 9.47
CA VAL A 69 -5.97 24.51 9.15
C VAL A 69 -7.04 25.59 8.90
N PRO A 70 -7.11 26.66 9.72
CA PRO A 70 -8.02 27.75 9.45
C PRO A 70 -7.66 28.35 8.09
N SER A 71 -8.60 28.35 7.15
CA SER A 71 -8.45 29.11 5.92
C SER A 71 -8.29 30.58 6.32
N GLN A 72 -7.07 31.10 6.22
CA GLN A 72 -6.84 32.54 6.26
C GLN A 72 -7.53 33.10 5.01
N GLN A 73 -8.82 33.42 5.14
CA GLN A 73 -9.52 34.23 4.15
C GLN A 73 -8.97 35.65 4.29
N PRO A 74 -8.59 36.32 3.19
CA PRO A 74 -8.30 37.74 3.22
C PRO A 74 -9.53 38.57 3.60
#